data_AF-A0AB32XAR0-F1
#
_entry.id   AF-A0AB32XAR0-F1
#
_cell.length_a   1.000
_cell.length_b   1.000
_cell.length_c   1.000
_cell.angle_alpha   90.00
_cell.angle_beta   90.00
_cell.angle_gamma   90.00
#
_symmetry.space_group_name_H-M   'P 1'
#
loop_
_entity.id
_entity.type
_entity.pdbx_description
1 polymer ?
#
loop_
_entity_poly.entity_id
_entity_poly.type
_entity_poly.pdbx_seq_one_letter_code
_entity_poly.pdbx_strand_id
1 'polypeptide(L)'
;MSKRRKLKFLISFTVLTTTTPLTSAACQSSFWDMGEYEKNNFVSNLKQNVSIYTNNFNKLVKFMDKDNHKLSYQSFYYKEYEKTKEITDFTFENFLLKNSKAFEEKAYKFMVNNVDESTKFKKYFEDFTSTPSDNTNFNFYKNVTYLKKINDEINSILNDWSKYIKNDSTLSQFKNLFENSHWNGWPFFENQTSRQKWYQDRFLKWINQYNEEIESEYKNRYYDEDKASIDYSTIKNPSSESDGKHTHAAINLLREWKSTVISPKDKNNRINKLNEWINDFKKFITDNSWEYKAKNIMIVFNSNYKLQSVDLYTFVDRLEKLIKNSQLPYEKDKKGTEKAEEKYKNFKRNFLEPIDNMKQIINDTVLLINEYK
;
A
#
# COMPACT_ATOMS: atom_id res chain seq x y z
N MET A 1 -21.49 -80.92 28.08
CA MET A 1 -20.20 -80.39 27.56
C MET A 1 -20.48 -79.24 26.59
N SER A 2 -19.68 -78.17 26.67
CA SER A 2 -19.60 -76.98 25.77
C SER A 2 -20.85 -76.08 25.65
N LYS A 3 -20.97 -74.92 26.32
CA LYS A 3 -20.41 -73.56 25.98
C LYS A 3 -20.71 -73.18 24.50
N ARG A 4 -21.36 -72.05 24.14
CA ARG A 4 -21.43 -70.70 24.72
C ARG A 4 -22.53 -69.83 24.06
N ARG A 5 -23.14 -68.96 24.89
CA ARG A 5 -23.55 -67.53 24.69
C ARG A 5 -24.54 -67.18 23.55
N LYS A 6 -25.79 -66.81 23.86
CA LYS A 6 -26.28 -65.46 24.28
C LYS A 6 -26.09 -64.37 23.22
N LEU A 7 -27.13 -64.11 22.43
CA LEU A 7 -27.55 -62.74 22.10
C LEU A 7 -28.91 -62.51 22.78
N LYS A 8 -28.99 -61.41 23.53
CA LYS A 8 -30.10 -60.99 24.37
C LYS A 8 -30.86 -59.85 23.67
N PHE A 9 -32.15 -59.75 23.98
CA PHE A 9 -33.13 -58.68 23.66
C PHE A 9 -33.72 -58.74 22.21
N LEU A 10 -34.97 -59.15 21.93
CA LEU A 10 -36.28 -59.01 22.67
C LEU A 10 -36.46 -57.52 23.01
N ILE A 11 -37.48 -56.75 22.67
CA ILE A 11 -38.95 -56.90 22.54
C ILE A 11 -39.33 -55.64 21.72
N SER A 12 -39.94 -55.71 20.54
CA SER A 12 -41.34 -56.08 20.24
C SER A 12 -42.39 -55.17 20.92
N PHE A 13 -43.56 -55.14 20.28
CA PHE A 13 -44.85 -54.75 20.83
C PHE A 13 -45.04 -53.23 20.96
N THR A 14 -46.08 -52.59 20.43
CA THR A 14 -47.32 -52.92 19.69
C THR A 14 -48.04 -51.55 19.56
N VAL A 15 -49.10 -51.27 18.82
CA VAL A 15 -50.19 -52.01 18.20
C VAL A 15 -50.81 -51.00 17.21
N LEU A 16 -51.07 -51.44 15.98
CA LEU A 16 -52.39 -51.53 15.36
C LEU A 16 -53.25 -50.25 15.41
N THR A 17 -53.33 -49.50 14.31
CA THR A 17 -54.40 -49.54 13.28
C THR A 17 -55.76 -49.04 13.77
N THR A 18 -56.28 -47.95 13.20
CA THR A 18 -57.35 -47.94 12.17
C THR A 18 -58.03 -46.55 12.07
N THR A 19 -57.88 -45.95 10.88
CA THR A 19 -58.87 -45.23 10.08
C THR A 19 -59.86 -44.20 10.69
N THR A 20 -59.62 -42.94 10.26
CA THR A 20 -60.56 -41.91 9.72
C THR A 20 -61.51 -41.17 10.68
N PRO A 21 -62.01 -39.97 10.31
CA PRO A 21 -61.34 -38.81 9.70
C PRO A 21 -61.66 -37.52 10.51
N LEU A 22 -60.73 -36.57 10.62
CA LEU A 22 -61.03 -35.23 11.13
C LEU A 22 -60.80 -34.20 10.03
N THR A 23 -61.93 -33.75 9.48
CA THR A 23 -62.06 -32.42 8.88
C THR A 23 -61.59 -31.37 9.89
N SER A 24 -60.67 -30.49 9.49
CA SER A 24 -60.82 -29.03 9.62
C SER A 24 -59.47 -28.33 9.49
N ALA A 25 -59.48 -27.27 8.69
CA ALA A 25 -58.63 -26.10 8.70
C ALA A 25 -57.47 -26.07 9.73
N ALA A 26 -56.23 -26.15 9.21
CA ALA A 26 -55.05 -25.35 9.61
C ALA A 26 -53.73 -26.04 9.18
N CYS A 27 -53.55 -26.28 7.88
CA CYS A 27 -52.21 -26.55 7.31
C CYS A 27 -51.70 -25.39 6.46
N GLN A 28 -52.32 -24.21 6.58
CA GLN A 28 -51.80 -22.99 5.99
C GLN A 28 -51.00 -22.17 7.01
N SER A 29 -51.38 -22.11 8.29
CA SER A 29 -50.71 -21.23 9.26
C SER A 29 -49.25 -21.59 9.53
N SER A 30 -48.88 -22.88 9.65
CA SER A 30 -47.49 -23.24 9.98
C SER A 30 -46.49 -23.04 8.83
N PHE A 31 -46.97 -22.98 7.58
CA PHE A 31 -46.11 -22.74 6.42
C PHE A 31 -45.91 -21.24 6.17
N TRP A 32 -46.96 -20.44 6.40
CA TRP A 32 -46.86 -18.97 6.42
C TRP A 32 -45.91 -18.50 7.53
N ASP A 33 -45.98 -19.10 8.72
CA ASP A 33 -45.05 -18.82 9.82
C ASP A 33 -43.61 -19.18 9.49
N MET A 34 -43.37 -20.25 8.72
CA MET A 34 -42.03 -20.69 8.32
C MET A 34 -41.42 -19.79 7.24
N GLY A 35 -42.19 -19.41 6.21
CA GLY A 35 -41.72 -18.49 5.18
C GLY A 35 -41.47 -17.08 5.72
N GLU A 36 -42.30 -16.61 6.65
CA GLU A 36 -42.10 -15.32 7.32
C GLU A 36 -40.92 -15.37 8.31
N TYR A 37 -40.71 -16.48 8.99
CA TYR A 37 -39.52 -16.73 9.81
C TYR A 37 -38.22 -16.73 8.98
N GLU A 38 -38.17 -17.46 7.86
CA GLU A 38 -37.01 -17.50 6.96
C GLU A 38 -36.70 -16.11 6.38
N LYS A 39 -37.73 -15.37 5.96
CA LYS A 39 -37.63 -13.99 5.50
C LYS A 39 -37.05 -13.06 6.57
N ASN A 40 -37.55 -13.16 7.81
CA ASN A 40 -37.08 -12.34 8.92
C ASN A 40 -35.62 -12.67 9.30
N ASN A 41 -35.25 -13.94 9.29
CA ASN A 41 -33.87 -14.38 9.51
C ASN A 41 -32.91 -13.85 8.45
N PHE A 42 -33.28 -13.95 7.17
CA PHE A 42 -32.51 -13.40 6.07
C PHE A 42 -32.26 -11.90 6.24
N VAL A 43 -33.32 -11.12 6.54
CA VAL A 43 -33.20 -9.67 6.75
C VAL A 43 -32.34 -9.34 7.96
N SER A 44 -32.46 -10.10 9.05
CA SER A 44 -31.66 -9.90 10.26
C SER A 44 -30.17 -10.14 9.99
N ASN A 45 -29.84 -11.25 9.34
CA ASN A 45 -28.46 -11.58 8.97
C ASN A 45 -27.86 -10.55 8.01
N LEU A 46 -28.63 -10.11 7.01
CA LEU A 46 -28.18 -9.09 6.07
C LEU A 46 -27.90 -7.75 6.77
N LYS A 47 -28.79 -7.31 7.68
CA LYS A 47 -28.58 -6.10 8.49
C LYS A 47 -27.35 -6.21 9.40
N GLN A 48 -27.11 -7.37 9.98
CA GLN A 48 -25.91 -7.61 10.79
C GLN A 48 -24.64 -7.50 9.94
N ASN A 49 -24.60 -8.13 8.76
CA ASN A 49 -23.48 -8.04 7.83
C ASN A 49 -23.19 -6.58 7.46
N VAL A 50 -24.21 -5.82 7.04
CA VAL A 50 -24.08 -4.40 6.68
C VAL A 50 -23.59 -3.55 7.86
N SER A 51 -24.04 -3.82 9.09
CA SER A 51 -23.57 -3.10 10.28
C SER A 51 -22.08 -3.34 10.53
N ILE A 52 -21.62 -4.59 10.44
CA ILE A 52 -20.20 -4.93 10.60
C ILE A 52 -19.37 -4.32 9.46
N TYR A 53 -19.91 -4.30 8.23
CA TYR A 53 -19.29 -3.64 7.08
C TYR A 53 -19.05 -2.16 7.35
N THR A 54 -20.11 -1.43 7.71
CA THR A 54 -20.05 0.02 7.99
C THR A 54 -19.09 0.33 9.12
N ASN A 55 -19.02 -0.51 10.15
CA ASN A 55 -18.04 -0.36 11.23
C ASN A 55 -16.59 -0.48 10.74
N ASN A 56 -16.28 -1.46 9.87
CA ASN A 56 -14.95 -1.60 9.28
C ASN A 56 -14.62 -0.45 8.31
N PHE A 57 -15.58 -0.03 7.48
CA PHE A 57 -15.41 1.14 6.62
C PHE A 57 -15.06 2.40 7.42
N ASN A 58 -15.77 2.65 8.52
CA ASN A 58 -15.50 3.78 9.40
C ASN A 58 -14.12 3.69 10.09
N LYS A 59 -13.66 2.49 10.45
CA LYS A 59 -12.28 2.29 10.97
C LYS A 59 -11.25 2.67 9.91
N LEU A 60 -11.43 2.21 8.67
CA LEU A 60 -10.53 2.53 7.55
C LEU A 60 -10.51 4.03 7.27
N VAL A 61 -11.68 4.68 7.17
CA VAL A 61 -11.77 6.13 6.94
C VAL A 61 -11.07 6.91 8.05
N LYS A 62 -11.27 6.53 9.33
CA LYS A 62 -10.58 7.16 10.47
C LYS A 62 -9.07 6.99 10.45
N PHE A 63 -8.58 5.85 9.96
CA PHE A 63 -7.15 5.58 9.80
C PHE A 63 -6.55 6.41 8.64
N MET A 64 -7.32 6.61 7.57
CA MET A 64 -6.91 7.38 6.40
C MET A 64 -7.12 8.89 6.55
N ASP A 65 -7.79 9.32 7.62
CA ASP A 65 -8.01 10.72 7.94
C ASP A 65 -6.70 11.39 8.40
N LYS A 66 -6.15 12.24 7.54
CA LYS A 66 -4.92 12.99 7.82
C LYS A 66 -5.06 13.97 8.99
N ASP A 67 -6.28 14.40 9.31
CA ASP A 67 -6.53 15.37 10.38
C ASP A 67 -6.57 14.66 11.76
N ASN A 68 -6.56 13.32 11.78
CA ASN A 68 -6.51 12.49 12.97
C ASN A 68 -5.07 12.13 13.40
N HIS A 69 -4.29 13.14 13.83
CA HIS A 69 -2.84 13.07 14.05
C HIS A 69 -2.30 11.92 14.94
N LYS A 70 -3.11 11.32 15.83
CA LYS A 70 -2.65 10.27 16.75
C LYS A 70 -2.99 8.85 16.31
N LEU A 71 -3.99 8.68 15.45
CA LEU A 71 -4.52 7.36 15.06
C LEU A 71 -4.53 7.14 13.54
N SER A 72 -4.03 8.11 12.77
CA SER A 72 -3.94 8.00 11.32
C SER A 72 -2.67 7.28 10.86
N TYR A 73 -2.65 6.95 9.57
CA TYR A 73 -1.49 6.41 8.85
C TYR A 73 -0.21 7.27 9.02
N GLN A 74 -0.35 8.55 9.34
CA GLN A 74 0.79 9.45 9.54
C GLN A 74 1.61 9.09 10.79
N SER A 75 1.02 8.43 11.78
CA SER A 75 1.71 8.05 13.02
C SER A 75 2.80 6.96 12.84
N PHE A 76 2.86 6.32 11.67
CA PHE A 76 3.78 5.20 11.41
C PHE A 76 5.11 5.67 10.87
N TYR A 77 5.17 5.97 9.57
CA TYR A 77 6.41 6.25 8.84
C TYR A 77 6.51 7.67 8.32
N TYR A 78 5.56 8.55 8.63
CA TYR A 78 5.53 9.88 8.05
C TYR A 78 6.79 10.69 8.37
N LYS A 79 7.30 10.60 9.60
CA LYS A 79 8.54 11.30 9.99
C LYS A 79 9.76 10.77 9.25
N GLU A 80 9.87 9.44 9.13
CA GLU A 80 10.95 8.80 8.39
C GLU A 80 10.85 9.09 6.88
N TYR A 81 9.62 9.12 6.34
CA TYR A 81 9.32 9.57 4.98
C TYR A 81 9.81 11.00 4.73
N GLU A 82 9.39 11.97 5.55
CA GLU A 82 9.79 13.38 5.43
C GLU A 82 11.31 13.55 5.43
N LYS A 83 12.01 12.80 6.30
CA LYS A 83 13.48 12.79 6.34
C LYS A 83 14.10 12.23 5.06
N THR A 84 13.58 11.13 4.54
CA THR A 84 14.08 10.59 3.26
C THR A 84 13.77 11.49 2.08
N LYS A 85 12.65 12.20 2.13
CA LYS A 85 12.27 13.19 1.14
C LYS A 85 13.26 14.35 1.13
N GLU A 86 13.66 14.86 2.29
CA GLU A 86 14.69 15.90 2.40
C GLU A 86 16.02 15.46 1.76
N ILE A 87 16.45 14.22 1.99
CA ILE A 87 17.65 13.64 1.36
C ILE A 87 17.48 13.60 -0.16
N THR A 88 16.34 13.11 -0.67
CA THR A 88 16.09 13.05 -2.12
C THR A 88 15.96 14.42 -2.76
N ASP A 89 15.32 15.39 -2.10
CA ASP A 89 15.16 16.75 -2.62
C ASP A 89 16.50 17.48 -2.66
N PHE A 90 17.35 17.29 -1.65
CA PHE A 90 18.72 17.81 -1.68
C PHE A 90 19.54 17.19 -2.81
N THR A 91 19.47 15.88 -2.98
CA THR A 91 20.36 15.15 -3.89
C THR A 91 19.88 15.19 -5.34
N PHE A 92 18.60 14.96 -5.57
CA PHE A 92 18.02 14.92 -6.91
C PHE A 92 17.70 16.31 -7.42
N GLU A 93 16.82 17.05 -6.74
CA GLU A 93 16.33 18.35 -7.24
C GLU A 93 17.45 19.40 -7.20
N ASN A 94 18.11 19.53 -6.05
CA ASN A 94 19.07 20.63 -5.83
C ASN A 94 20.47 20.38 -6.41
N PHE A 95 20.80 19.13 -6.77
CA PHE A 95 22.11 18.77 -7.31
C PHE A 95 22.00 18.12 -8.68
N LEU A 96 21.41 16.93 -8.82
CA LEU A 96 21.39 16.21 -10.10
C LEU A 96 20.62 16.96 -11.19
N LEU A 97 19.37 17.37 -10.92
CA LEU A 97 18.52 18.07 -11.89
C LEU A 97 19.09 19.44 -12.24
N LYS A 98 19.52 20.21 -11.22
CA LYS A 98 20.12 21.54 -11.40
C LYS A 98 21.36 21.53 -12.30
N ASN A 99 22.14 20.46 -12.27
CA ASN A 99 23.36 20.30 -13.07
C ASN A 99 23.21 19.31 -14.24
N SER A 100 21.97 18.86 -14.54
CA SER A 100 21.68 17.80 -15.52
C SER A 100 22.28 18.07 -16.90
N LYS A 101 22.04 19.26 -17.46
CA LYS A 101 22.62 19.70 -18.74
C LYS A 101 24.15 19.60 -18.74
N ALA A 102 24.77 19.99 -17.64
CA ALA A 102 26.22 19.99 -17.50
C ALA A 102 26.79 18.55 -17.40
N PHE A 103 26.05 17.63 -16.78
CA PHE A 103 26.39 16.21 -16.76
C PHE A 103 26.20 15.51 -18.12
N GLU A 104 25.22 15.95 -18.93
CA GLU A 104 24.93 15.40 -20.27
C GLU A 104 25.96 15.83 -21.33
N GLU A 105 26.47 17.06 -21.26
CA GLU A 105 27.44 17.60 -22.23
C GLU A 105 28.81 16.90 -22.18
N LYS A 106 29.10 16.13 -21.11
CA LYS A 106 30.38 15.41 -20.85
C LYS A 106 31.65 16.27 -20.95
N ALA A 107 31.51 17.59 -21.05
CA ALA A 107 32.58 18.58 -21.05
C ALA A 107 32.81 19.10 -19.63
N TYR A 108 33.50 18.30 -18.82
CA TYR A 108 33.78 18.59 -17.42
C TYR A 108 35.29 18.52 -17.11
N LYS A 109 35.70 19.22 -16.06
CA LYS A 109 37.00 19.03 -15.41
C LYS A 109 36.82 18.80 -13.91
N PHE A 110 37.40 17.73 -13.37
CA PHE A 110 37.57 17.62 -11.92
C PHE A 110 38.82 18.38 -11.54
N MET A 111 38.65 19.47 -10.79
CA MET A 111 39.75 20.26 -10.28
C MET A 111 39.99 19.87 -8.82
N VAL A 112 41.18 19.36 -8.52
CA VAL A 112 41.66 19.15 -7.15
C VAL A 112 42.82 20.09 -6.88
N ASN A 113 42.67 21.01 -5.92
CA ASN A 113 43.67 22.05 -5.66
C ASN A 113 44.06 22.84 -6.93
N ASN A 114 43.08 23.11 -7.81
CA ASN A 114 43.26 23.74 -9.13
C ASN A 114 44.07 22.91 -10.15
N VAL A 115 44.28 21.62 -9.92
CA VAL A 115 44.86 20.68 -10.88
C VAL A 115 43.77 19.81 -11.50
N ASP A 116 43.81 19.64 -12.82
CA ASP A 116 42.87 18.77 -13.54
C ASP A 116 43.19 17.29 -13.26
N GLU A 117 42.27 16.61 -12.58
CA GLU A 117 42.35 15.22 -12.16
C GLU A 117 41.20 14.38 -12.75
N SER A 118 40.61 14.83 -13.85
CA SER A 118 39.41 14.24 -14.46
C SER A 118 39.53 12.73 -14.73
N THR A 119 40.71 12.25 -15.12
CA THR A 119 40.97 10.82 -15.37
C THR A 119 40.80 9.99 -14.10
N LYS A 120 41.31 10.46 -12.95
CA LYS A 120 41.22 9.74 -11.68
C LYS A 120 39.80 9.76 -11.11
N PHE A 121 39.03 10.82 -11.39
CA PHE A 121 37.66 10.98 -10.91
C PHE A 121 36.57 10.44 -11.83
N LYS A 122 36.92 9.89 -13.00
CA LYS A 122 35.95 9.46 -14.03
C LYS A 122 34.79 8.63 -13.47
N LYS A 123 35.06 7.67 -12.58
CA LYS A 123 34.03 6.85 -11.93
C LYS A 123 32.97 7.69 -11.17
N TYR A 124 33.41 8.69 -10.41
CA TYR A 124 32.50 9.55 -9.64
C TYR A 124 31.69 10.51 -10.52
N PHE A 125 32.21 10.89 -11.69
CA PHE A 125 31.41 11.59 -12.67
C PHE A 125 30.27 10.71 -13.20
N GLU A 126 30.60 9.46 -13.58
CA GLU A 126 29.64 8.50 -14.12
C GLU A 126 28.54 8.16 -13.12
N ASP A 127 28.84 8.14 -11.81
CA ASP A 127 27.88 7.97 -10.73
C ASP A 127 26.74 9.01 -10.77
N PHE A 128 26.99 10.23 -11.26
CA PHE A 128 25.98 11.30 -11.37
C PHE A 128 25.16 11.25 -12.68
N THR A 129 25.46 10.33 -13.58
CA THR A 129 24.80 10.23 -14.89
C THR A 129 23.73 9.13 -14.93
N SER A 130 22.72 9.31 -15.80
CA SER A 130 21.64 8.34 -15.98
C SER A 130 22.06 7.06 -16.73
N THR A 131 23.20 7.11 -17.43
CA THR A 131 23.79 6.04 -18.24
C THR A 131 25.24 5.84 -17.84
N PRO A 132 25.51 5.21 -16.67
CA PRO A 132 26.88 4.91 -16.29
C PRO A 132 27.51 3.91 -17.26
N SER A 133 28.85 3.88 -17.33
CA SER A 133 29.54 2.82 -18.07
C SER A 133 29.32 1.46 -17.40
N ASP A 134 29.35 0.37 -18.17
CA ASP A 134 29.03 -1.01 -17.71
C ASP A 134 29.89 -1.50 -16.53
N ASN A 135 30.97 -0.79 -16.17
CA ASN A 135 31.92 -1.18 -15.12
C ASN A 135 31.65 -0.56 -13.74
N THR A 136 30.63 0.26 -13.55
CA THR A 136 30.31 0.79 -12.20
C THR A 136 29.35 -0.14 -11.47
N ASN A 137 29.86 -0.93 -10.51
CA ASN A 137 29.05 -1.77 -9.60
C ASN A 137 28.03 -0.99 -8.76
N PHE A 138 28.17 0.33 -8.69
CA PHE A 138 27.31 1.25 -7.95
C PHE A 138 26.79 2.32 -8.91
N ASN A 139 25.49 2.61 -8.90
CA ASN A 139 24.91 3.71 -9.68
C ASN A 139 24.21 4.67 -8.71
N PHE A 140 24.91 5.72 -8.29
CA PHE A 140 24.42 6.73 -7.35
C PHE A 140 23.12 7.37 -7.87
N TYR A 141 23.13 7.85 -9.12
CA TYR A 141 21.98 8.45 -9.79
C TYR A 141 20.73 7.56 -9.70
N LYS A 142 20.85 6.28 -10.02
CA LYS A 142 19.74 5.31 -10.00
C LYS A 142 19.21 5.08 -8.58
N ASN A 143 20.09 4.97 -7.58
CA ASN A 143 19.67 4.78 -6.20
C ASN A 143 18.87 6.00 -5.69
N VAL A 144 19.34 7.21 -5.97
CA VAL A 144 18.64 8.46 -5.61
C VAL A 144 17.31 8.58 -6.36
N THR A 145 17.32 8.33 -7.68
CA THR A 145 16.13 8.40 -8.53
C THR A 145 15.05 7.43 -8.06
N TYR A 146 15.43 6.20 -7.75
CA TYR A 146 14.50 5.19 -7.25
C TYR A 146 13.94 5.53 -5.87
N LEU A 147 14.78 6.05 -4.97
CA LEU A 147 14.31 6.51 -3.67
C LEU A 147 13.29 7.64 -3.81
N LYS A 148 13.57 8.61 -4.69
CA LYS A 148 12.64 9.70 -5.03
C LYS A 148 11.32 9.16 -5.58
N LYS A 149 11.37 8.28 -6.59
CA LYS A 149 10.17 7.70 -7.21
C LYS A 149 9.24 7.03 -6.20
N ILE A 150 9.79 6.21 -5.29
CA ILE A 150 8.97 5.57 -4.24
C ILE A 150 8.39 6.60 -3.28
N ASN A 151 9.18 7.60 -2.87
CA ASN A 151 8.71 8.66 -1.98
C ASN A 151 7.56 9.44 -2.63
N ASP A 152 7.68 9.77 -3.91
CA ASP A 152 6.65 10.49 -4.65
C ASP A 152 5.38 9.63 -4.82
N GLU A 153 5.51 8.34 -5.17
CA GLU A 153 4.36 7.45 -5.34
C GLU A 153 3.63 7.18 -4.02
N ILE A 154 4.36 6.94 -2.92
CA ILE A 154 3.74 6.77 -1.59
C ILE A 154 2.97 8.02 -1.17
N ASN A 155 3.53 9.21 -1.37
CA ASN A 155 2.86 10.45 -1.01
C ASN A 155 1.63 10.71 -1.89
N SER A 156 1.70 10.42 -3.19
CA SER A 156 0.54 10.50 -4.08
C SER A 156 -0.57 9.56 -3.59
N ILE A 157 -0.24 8.29 -3.33
CA ILE A 157 -1.23 7.29 -2.91
C ILE A 157 -1.90 7.66 -1.60
N LEU A 158 -1.12 8.03 -0.58
CA LEU A 158 -1.66 8.34 0.74
C LEU A 158 -2.56 9.59 0.71
N ASN A 159 -2.20 10.59 -0.09
CA ASN A 159 -3.02 11.78 -0.28
C ASN A 159 -4.31 11.46 -1.05
N ASP A 160 -4.21 10.72 -2.16
CA ASP A 160 -5.35 10.37 -3.00
C ASP A 160 -6.36 9.51 -2.22
N TRP A 161 -5.88 8.55 -1.43
CA TRP A 161 -6.74 7.65 -0.66
C TRP A 161 -7.54 8.30 0.43
N SER A 162 -7.03 9.34 1.08
CA SER A 162 -7.78 10.08 2.10
C SER A 162 -9.13 10.58 1.57
N LYS A 163 -9.20 10.90 0.26
CA LYS A 163 -10.43 11.32 -0.43
C LYS A 163 -11.10 10.16 -1.15
N TYR A 164 -10.34 9.37 -1.91
CA TYR A 164 -10.85 8.28 -2.75
C TYR A 164 -11.60 7.23 -1.93
N ILE A 165 -11.04 6.74 -0.82
CA ILE A 165 -11.69 5.70 0.00
C ILE A 165 -13.05 6.18 0.49
N LYS A 166 -13.14 7.44 0.92
CA LYS A 166 -14.37 8.02 1.45
C LYS A 166 -15.44 8.22 0.38
N ASN A 167 -15.05 8.70 -0.81
CA ASN A 167 -16.01 9.25 -1.78
C ASN A 167 -16.21 8.35 -3.01
N ASP A 168 -15.15 7.75 -3.51
CA ASP A 168 -15.11 7.22 -4.89
C ASP A 168 -14.82 5.72 -4.95
N SER A 169 -14.26 5.14 -3.90
CA SER A 169 -13.92 3.72 -3.84
C SER A 169 -15.13 2.82 -3.98
N THR A 170 -14.93 1.64 -4.55
CA THR A 170 -15.99 0.62 -4.63
C THR A 170 -16.47 0.22 -3.22
N LEU A 171 -15.60 0.29 -2.20
CA LEU A 171 -15.97 0.11 -0.80
C LEU A 171 -17.03 1.12 -0.33
N SER A 172 -16.86 2.41 -0.68
CA SER A 172 -17.84 3.45 -0.36
C SER A 172 -19.14 3.24 -1.14
N GLN A 173 -19.05 2.88 -2.42
CA GLN A 173 -20.21 2.63 -3.27
C GLN A 173 -21.06 1.46 -2.75
N PHE A 174 -20.43 0.37 -2.31
CA PHE A 174 -21.13 -0.75 -1.67
C PHE A 174 -21.85 -0.31 -0.39
N LYS A 175 -21.19 0.43 0.50
CA LYS A 175 -21.82 0.99 1.71
C LYS A 175 -23.04 1.84 1.37
N ASN A 176 -22.92 2.69 0.35
CA ASN A 176 -23.96 3.62 -0.06
C ASN A 176 -25.20 2.92 -0.63
N LEU A 177 -25.13 1.65 -1.05
CA LEU A 177 -26.32 0.88 -1.40
C LEU A 177 -27.32 0.78 -0.27
N PHE A 178 -26.83 0.65 0.97
CA PHE A 178 -27.67 0.37 2.14
C PHE A 178 -28.11 1.63 2.88
N GLU A 179 -27.42 2.75 2.64
CA GLU A 179 -27.66 4.03 3.31
C GLU A 179 -28.35 5.07 2.42
N ASN A 180 -28.32 4.90 1.10
CA ASN A 180 -28.96 5.83 0.18
C ASN A 180 -30.49 5.65 0.21
N SER A 181 -31.21 6.75 0.43
CA SER A 181 -32.68 6.82 0.40
C SER A 181 -33.34 6.23 -0.85
N HIS A 182 -32.62 6.20 -1.99
CA HIS A 182 -33.08 5.57 -3.22
C HIS A 182 -33.35 4.07 -3.05
N TRP A 183 -32.64 3.40 -2.14
CA TRP A 183 -32.77 1.96 -1.84
C TRP A 183 -33.56 1.69 -0.57
N ASN A 184 -34.36 2.66 -0.10
CA ASN A 184 -35.20 2.46 1.07
C ASN A 184 -36.13 1.24 0.89
N GLY A 185 -36.16 0.39 1.91
CA GLY A 185 -36.97 -0.83 1.93
C GLY A 185 -36.25 -2.09 1.46
N TRP A 186 -34.94 -2.02 1.17
CA TRP A 186 -34.13 -3.23 0.92
C TRP A 186 -34.29 -4.29 2.04
N PRO A 187 -34.11 -5.58 1.74
CA PRO A 187 -33.85 -6.14 0.42
C PRO A 187 -35.13 -6.37 -0.41
N PHE A 188 -36.32 -6.24 0.21
CA PHE A 188 -37.58 -6.63 -0.43
C PHE A 188 -38.37 -5.50 -1.09
N PHE A 189 -38.08 -4.24 -0.77
CA PHE A 189 -38.67 -3.05 -1.38
C PHE A 189 -40.22 -3.04 -1.36
N GLU A 190 -40.82 -3.49 -0.27
CA GLU A 190 -42.29 -3.57 -0.12
C GLU A 190 -42.96 -2.20 -0.17
N ASN A 191 -42.21 -1.15 0.16
CA ASN A 191 -42.59 0.24 -0.01
C ASN A 191 -42.62 0.71 -1.47
N GLN A 192 -42.13 -0.09 -2.44
CA GLN A 192 -42.09 0.21 -3.87
C GLN A 192 -43.15 -0.57 -4.65
N THR A 193 -44.42 -0.41 -4.30
CA THR A 193 -45.55 -1.24 -4.76
C THR A 193 -45.64 -1.52 -6.27
N SER A 194 -45.27 -0.58 -7.15
CA SER A 194 -45.33 -0.77 -8.61
C SER A 194 -44.01 -1.18 -9.26
N ARG A 195 -42.90 -1.13 -8.53
CA ARG A 195 -41.54 -1.35 -9.07
C ARG A 195 -40.68 -2.28 -8.20
N GLN A 196 -41.29 -2.96 -7.23
CA GLN A 196 -40.62 -3.80 -6.24
C GLN A 196 -39.61 -4.75 -6.88
N LYS A 197 -40.06 -5.56 -7.86
CA LYS A 197 -39.19 -6.52 -8.56
C LYS A 197 -38.02 -5.85 -9.28
N TRP A 198 -38.27 -4.71 -9.93
CA TRP A 198 -37.21 -3.95 -10.60
C TRP A 198 -36.16 -3.42 -9.61
N TYR A 199 -36.60 -2.93 -8.44
CA TYR A 199 -35.69 -2.49 -7.37
C TYR A 199 -34.90 -3.66 -6.79
N GLN A 200 -35.55 -4.80 -6.53
CA GLN A 200 -34.89 -6.03 -6.10
C GLN A 200 -33.82 -6.46 -7.11
N ASP A 201 -34.19 -6.65 -8.37
CA ASP A 201 -33.27 -7.11 -9.42
C ASP A 201 -32.06 -6.17 -9.57
N ARG A 202 -32.29 -4.85 -9.51
CA ARG A 202 -31.22 -3.85 -9.64
C ARG A 202 -30.31 -3.80 -8.41
N PHE A 203 -30.87 -3.86 -7.22
CA PHE A 203 -30.11 -3.90 -5.96
C PHE A 203 -29.19 -5.12 -5.91
N LEU A 204 -29.72 -6.30 -6.24
CA LEU A 204 -28.97 -7.55 -6.27
C LEU A 204 -27.88 -7.53 -7.36
N LYS A 205 -28.19 -6.98 -8.54
CA LYS A 205 -27.20 -6.79 -9.61
C LYS A 205 -26.03 -5.92 -9.13
N TRP A 206 -26.31 -4.83 -8.42
CA TRP A 206 -25.27 -3.94 -7.90
C TRP A 206 -24.43 -4.55 -6.79
N ILE A 207 -25.02 -5.36 -5.91
CA ILE A 207 -24.25 -6.13 -4.92
C ILE A 207 -23.22 -7.04 -5.60
N ASN A 208 -23.64 -7.79 -6.63
CA ASN A 208 -22.71 -8.66 -7.37
C ASN A 208 -21.64 -7.87 -8.11
N GLN A 209 -22.03 -6.78 -8.78
CA GLN A 209 -21.10 -5.91 -9.49
C GLN A 209 -20.01 -5.35 -8.55
N TYR A 210 -20.39 -4.83 -7.38
CA TYR A 210 -19.42 -4.31 -6.42
C TYR A 210 -18.53 -5.39 -5.80
N ASN A 211 -19.02 -6.63 -5.68
CA ASN A 211 -18.16 -7.74 -5.25
C ASN A 211 -17.02 -7.99 -6.24
N GLU A 212 -17.33 -8.05 -7.55
CA GLU A 212 -16.33 -8.23 -8.61
C GLU A 212 -15.37 -7.03 -8.71
N GLU A 213 -15.90 -5.81 -8.62
CA GLU A 213 -15.12 -4.58 -8.67
C GLU A 213 -14.17 -4.45 -7.45
N ILE A 214 -14.59 -4.86 -6.26
CA ILE A 214 -13.73 -4.83 -5.06
C ILE A 214 -12.58 -5.82 -5.16
N GLU A 215 -12.78 -7.00 -5.74
CA GLU A 215 -11.69 -7.94 -5.98
C GLU A 215 -10.61 -7.34 -6.90
N SER A 216 -11.04 -6.68 -7.97
CA SER A 216 -10.14 -5.96 -8.88
C SER A 216 -9.45 -4.77 -8.20
N GLU A 217 -10.22 -3.96 -7.47
CA GLU A 217 -9.69 -2.80 -6.76
C GLU A 217 -8.67 -3.21 -5.68
N TYR A 218 -8.90 -4.33 -5.01
CA TYR A 218 -8.04 -4.86 -3.95
C TYR A 218 -6.62 -5.09 -4.44
N LYS A 219 -6.46 -5.86 -5.52
CA LYS A 219 -5.13 -6.17 -6.08
C LYS A 219 -4.44 -4.94 -6.64
N ASN A 220 -5.20 -4.05 -7.27
CA ASN A 220 -4.63 -2.89 -7.95
C ASN A 220 -4.27 -1.74 -7.01
N ARG A 221 -5.00 -1.58 -5.89
CA ARG A 221 -4.81 -0.45 -4.97
C ARG A 221 -4.30 -0.88 -3.61
N TYR A 222 -4.90 -1.88 -2.98
CA TYR A 222 -4.64 -2.16 -1.56
C TYR A 222 -3.45 -3.08 -1.34
N TYR A 223 -3.51 -4.29 -1.90
CA TYR A 223 -2.48 -5.30 -1.72
C TYR A 223 -2.53 -6.36 -2.82
N ASP A 224 -1.37 -6.61 -3.43
CA ASP A 224 -1.16 -7.69 -4.38
C ASP A 224 -0.19 -8.71 -3.76
N GLU A 225 -0.69 -9.87 -3.34
CA GLU A 225 0.13 -10.89 -2.68
C GLU A 225 1.14 -11.54 -3.62
N ASP A 226 0.83 -11.60 -4.92
CA ASP A 226 1.66 -12.24 -5.95
C ASP A 226 2.86 -11.36 -6.36
N LYS A 227 2.77 -10.04 -6.13
CA LYS A 227 3.86 -9.12 -6.43
C LYS A 227 4.89 -9.06 -5.31
N ALA A 228 6.08 -9.63 -5.56
CA ALA A 228 7.23 -9.56 -4.65
C ALA A 228 8.03 -8.24 -4.75
N SER A 229 8.19 -7.70 -5.95
CA SER A 229 8.99 -6.49 -6.24
C SER A 229 8.19 -5.38 -6.91
N ILE A 230 8.68 -4.15 -6.78
CA ILE A 230 8.14 -2.97 -7.46
C ILE A 230 8.87 -2.77 -8.79
N ASP A 231 8.10 -2.51 -9.85
CA ASP A 231 8.67 -2.14 -11.14
C ASP A 231 8.89 -0.62 -11.21
N TYR A 232 10.12 -0.20 -10.98
CA TYR A 232 10.51 1.20 -11.01
C TYR A 232 10.39 1.88 -12.39
N SER A 233 10.26 1.08 -13.46
CA SER A 233 10.06 1.59 -14.81
C SER A 233 8.63 2.09 -15.04
N THR A 234 7.65 1.50 -14.34
CA THR A 234 6.24 1.87 -14.45
C THR A 234 5.85 3.03 -13.55
N ILE A 235 6.63 3.30 -12.49
CA ILE A 235 6.46 4.50 -11.67
C ILE A 235 6.79 5.73 -12.53
N LYS A 236 5.73 6.34 -13.08
CA LYS A 236 5.83 7.57 -13.87
C LYS A 236 6.32 8.71 -12.96
N ASN A 237 7.13 9.61 -13.51
CA ASN A 237 7.27 10.93 -12.89
C ASN A 237 5.87 11.52 -12.77
N PRO A 238 5.48 12.11 -11.63
CA PRO A 238 4.15 12.68 -11.47
C PRO A 238 3.94 13.73 -12.57
N SER A 239 3.19 13.36 -13.61
CA SER A 239 2.60 14.34 -14.50
C SER A 239 1.60 15.15 -13.69
N SER A 240 1.48 16.44 -13.99
CA SER A 240 0.50 17.35 -13.39
C SER A 240 -0.95 16.88 -13.52
N GLU A 241 -1.20 15.85 -14.33
CA GLU A 241 -2.46 15.13 -14.44
C GLU A 241 -2.39 13.87 -13.58
N SER A 242 -2.77 14.02 -12.30
CA SER A 242 -2.93 12.94 -11.34
C SER A 242 -4.21 12.16 -11.66
N ASP A 243 -4.13 11.24 -12.61
CA ASP A 243 -5.25 10.40 -13.03
C ASP A 243 -5.64 9.30 -12.00
N GLY A 244 -5.12 9.34 -10.77
CA GLY A 244 -5.36 8.30 -9.75
C GLY A 244 -4.90 6.89 -10.17
N LYS A 245 -4.11 6.79 -11.26
CA LYS A 245 -3.52 5.56 -11.79
C LYS A 245 -2.20 5.31 -11.09
N HIS A 246 -2.28 4.86 -9.84
CA HIS A 246 -1.13 4.27 -9.17
C HIS A 246 -0.79 2.95 -9.83
N THR A 247 0.50 2.67 -9.98
CA THR A 247 0.96 1.46 -10.67
C THR A 247 1.13 0.26 -9.75
N HIS A 248 1.20 0.53 -8.45
CA HIS A 248 1.40 -0.48 -7.42
C HIS A 248 0.45 -0.29 -6.24
N ALA A 249 0.10 -1.40 -5.60
CA ALA A 249 -0.68 -1.39 -4.39
C ALA A 249 0.14 -0.82 -3.21
N ALA A 250 -0.48 -0.08 -2.29
CA ALA A 250 0.34 0.63 -1.28
C ALA A 250 1.07 -0.27 -0.32
N ILE A 251 0.51 -1.43 0.03
CA ILE A 251 1.22 -2.33 0.95
C ILE A 251 2.48 -2.90 0.28
N ASN A 252 2.45 -3.15 -1.03
CA ASN A 252 3.63 -3.52 -1.79
C ASN A 252 4.65 -2.39 -1.82
N LEU A 253 4.22 -1.15 -2.06
CA LEU A 253 5.10 0.02 -2.06
C LEU A 253 5.70 0.32 -0.70
N LEU A 254 4.91 0.22 0.37
CA LEU A 254 5.39 0.46 1.73
C LEU A 254 6.39 -0.62 2.14
N ARG A 255 6.16 -1.88 1.73
CA ARG A 255 7.10 -2.98 1.95
C ARG A 255 8.43 -2.71 1.24
N GLU A 256 8.38 -2.28 -0.02
CA GLU A 256 9.57 -1.89 -0.78
C GLU A 256 10.25 -0.69 -0.10
N TRP A 257 9.54 0.39 0.18
CA TRP A 257 10.09 1.57 0.84
C TRP A 257 10.81 1.22 2.15
N LYS A 258 10.19 0.40 3.01
CA LYS A 258 10.82 -0.13 4.23
C LYS A 258 12.11 -0.89 3.92
N SER A 259 12.13 -1.77 2.93
CA SER A 259 13.35 -2.45 2.48
C SER A 259 14.43 -1.47 2.04
N THR A 260 14.05 -0.45 1.26
CA THR A 260 15.00 0.50 0.65
C THR A 260 15.52 1.60 1.57
N VAL A 261 14.82 1.89 2.66
CA VAL A 261 15.16 3.00 3.56
C VAL A 261 15.53 2.48 4.94
N ILE A 262 14.75 1.54 5.44
CA ILE A 262 14.67 1.21 6.85
C ILE A 262 15.49 -0.04 7.17
N SER A 263 15.41 -1.10 6.36
CA SER A 263 16.05 -2.38 6.67
C SER A 263 17.57 -2.32 6.43
N PRO A 264 18.43 -2.38 7.48
CA PRO A 264 19.88 -2.17 7.33
C PRO A 264 20.58 -3.39 6.73
N LYS A 265 19.96 -4.57 6.85
CA LYS A 265 20.47 -5.84 6.28
C LYS A 265 20.04 -6.04 4.84
N ASP A 266 19.19 -5.17 4.30
CA ASP A 266 18.71 -5.29 2.94
C ASP A 266 19.77 -4.77 1.98
N LYS A 267 20.19 -5.63 1.04
CA LYS A 267 21.12 -5.28 -0.04
C LYS A 267 20.58 -4.16 -0.95
N ASN A 268 19.28 -3.87 -0.89
CA ASN A 268 18.62 -2.81 -1.63
C ASN A 268 18.44 -1.52 -0.82
N ASN A 269 18.94 -1.45 0.41
CA ASN A 269 18.89 -0.22 1.20
C ASN A 269 19.69 0.90 0.52
N ARG A 270 18.95 1.88 0.00
CA ARG A 270 19.45 3.01 -0.77
C ARG A 270 20.14 4.03 0.13
N ILE A 271 19.71 4.20 1.38
CA ILE A 271 20.40 5.10 2.33
C ILE A 271 21.79 4.55 2.69
N ASN A 272 21.89 3.25 2.95
CA ASN A 272 23.18 2.60 3.20
C ASN A 272 24.11 2.72 1.99
N LYS A 273 23.57 2.50 0.78
CA LYS A 273 24.30 2.71 -0.47
C LYS A 273 24.84 4.15 -0.61
N LEU A 274 24.05 5.16 -0.26
CA LEU A 274 24.52 6.55 -0.26
C LEU A 274 25.66 6.78 0.75
N ASN A 275 25.56 6.18 1.95
CA ASN A 275 26.63 6.25 2.95
C ASN A 275 27.92 5.53 2.48
N GLU A 276 27.80 4.37 1.85
CA GLU A 276 28.92 3.64 1.26
C GLU A 276 29.64 4.50 0.21
N TRP A 277 28.87 5.12 -0.69
CA TRP A 277 29.42 6.02 -1.71
C TRP A 277 30.14 7.24 -1.10
N ILE A 278 29.59 7.86 -0.05
CA ILE A 278 30.23 8.97 0.68
C ILE A 278 31.58 8.52 1.28
N ASN A 279 31.60 7.34 1.90
CA ASN A 279 32.81 6.81 2.53
C ASN A 279 33.88 6.48 1.47
N ASP A 280 33.48 5.85 0.37
CA ASP A 280 34.36 5.55 -0.75
C ASP A 280 34.96 6.83 -1.35
N PHE A 281 34.15 7.87 -1.55
CA PHE A 281 34.62 9.17 -2.04
C PHE A 281 35.67 9.77 -1.10
N LYS A 282 35.39 9.88 0.21
CA LYS A 282 36.33 10.44 1.18
C LYS A 282 37.61 9.64 1.30
N LYS A 283 37.51 8.31 1.28
CA LYS A 283 38.66 7.41 1.29
C LYS A 283 39.52 7.63 0.05
N PHE A 284 38.90 7.71 -1.13
CA PHE A 284 39.62 7.99 -2.37
C PHE A 284 40.40 9.30 -2.34
N ILE A 285 39.82 10.38 -1.77
CA ILE A 285 40.53 11.64 -1.56
C ILE A 285 41.75 11.45 -0.65
N THR A 286 41.57 10.73 0.46
CA THR A 286 42.62 10.50 1.46
C THR A 286 43.75 9.63 0.91
N ASP A 287 43.42 8.54 0.21
CA ASP A 287 44.38 7.60 -0.38
C ASP A 287 45.25 8.26 -1.45
N ASN A 288 44.73 9.27 -2.15
CA ASN A 288 45.50 10.10 -3.10
C ASN A 288 46.23 11.28 -2.43
N SER A 289 46.26 11.33 -1.09
CA SER A 289 46.92 12.38 -0.30
C SER A 289 46.41 13.80 -0.59
N TRP A 290 45.15 13.93 -1.03
CA TRP A 290 44.53 15.23 -1.25
C TRP A 290 43.83 15.74 0.01
N GLU A 291 43.77 17.05 0.16
CA GLU A 291 43.13 17.69 1.31
C GLU A 291 41.61 17.78 1.10
N TYR A 292 40.85 17.08 1.95
CA TYR A 292 39.38 17.10 1.94
C TYR A 292 38.82 18.37 2.62
N LYS A 293 38.76 19.48 1.87
CA LYS A 293 38.18 20.75 2.32
C LYS A 293 37.33 21.43 1.24
N ALA A 294 36.54 22.42 1.66
CA ALA A 294 35.71 23.23 0.77
C ALA A 294 36.55 23.89 -0.33
N LYS A 295 35.96 24.01 -1.52
CA LYS A 295 36.57 24.59 -2.74
C LYS A 295 37.81 23.86 -3.28
N ASN A 296 38.30 22.81 -2.62
CA ASN A 296 39.43 22.05 -3.12
C ASN A 296 39.04 21.06 -4.20
N ILE A 297 37.86 20.45 -4.09
CA ILE A 297 37.40 19.37 -4.97
C ILE A 297 36.18 19.89 -5.72
N MET A 298 36.40 20.29 -6.97
CA MET A 298 35.39 20.95 -7.79
C MET A 298 35.11 20.14 -9.06
N ILE A 299 33.84 20.10 -9.49
CA ILE A 299 33.52 19.82 -10.90
C ILE A 299 33.33 21.15 -11.60
N VAL A 300 34.12 21.41 -12.63
CA VAL A 300 34.01 22.60 -13.46
C VAL A 300 33.42 22.22 -14.81
N PHE A 301 32.35 22.90 -15.18
CA PHE A 301 31.67 22.74 -16.46
C PHE A 301 31.87 24.00 -17.29
N ASN A 302 32.01 23.80 -18.60
CA ASN A 302 31.95 24.88 -19.56
C ASN A 302 30.63 24.78 -20.33
N SER A 303 29.59 25.46 -19.82
CA SER A 303 28.28 25.50 -20.48
C SER A 303 27.98 26.92 -20.94
N ASN A 304 27.66 27.10 -22.22
CA ASN A 304 27.25 28.39 -22.80
C ASN A 304 28.20 29.56 -22.49
N TYR A 305 29.52 29.33 -22.59
CA TYR A 305 30.56 30.33 -22.30
C TYR A 305 30.60 30.86 -20.85
N LYS A 306 29.92 30.18 -19.91
CA LYS A 306 30.02 30.44 -18.48
C LYS A 306 30.63 29.24 -17.77
N LEU A 307 31.69 29.50 -17.03
CA LEU A 307 32.26 28.52 -16.11
C LEU A 307 31.31 28.34 -14.94
N GLN A 308 30.79 27.13 -14.79
CA GLN A 308 30.06 26.72 -13.61
C GLN A 308 30.93 25.77 -12.81
N SER A 309 30.98 25.96 -11.49
CA SER A 309 31.79 25.13 -10.60
C SER A 309 30.94 24.60 -9.46
N VAL A 310 30.97 23.29 -9.27
CA VAL A 310 30.26 22.59 -8.21
C VAL A 310 31.27 22.12 -7.17
N ASP A 311 31.13 22.61 -5.94
CA ASP A 311 31.95 22.17 -4.81
C ASP A 311 31.45 20.82 -4.28
N LEU A 312 32.20 19.77 -4.60
CA LEU A 312 31.86 18.40 -4.19
C LEU A 312 32.09 18.16 -2.71
N TYR A 313 33.07 18.82 -2.08
CA TYR A 313 33.22 18.73 -0.64
C TYR A 313 31.94 19.20 0.04
N THR A 314 31.45 20.38 -0.35
CA THR A 314 30.25 20.98 0.25
C THR A 314 29.01 20.11 0.01
N PHE A 315 28.88 19.53 -1.18
CA PHE A 315 27.79 18.60 -1.49
C PHE A 315 27.86 17.32 -0.63
N VAL A 316 29.01 16.65 -0.60
CA VAL A 316 29.19 15.38 0.11
C VAL A 316 29.06 15.56 1.62
N ASP A 317 29.64 16.62 2.18
CA ASP A 317 29.53 16.93 3.61
C ASP A 317 28.08 17.23 4.03
N ARG A 318 27.33 17.97 3.20
CA ARG A 318 25.92 18.25 3.47
C ARG A 318 25.05 17.00 3.32
N LEU A 319 25.28 16.17 2.30
CA LEU A 319 24.57 14.90 2.14
C LEU A 319 24.78 14.00 3.35
N GLU A 320 26.03 13.85 3.78
CA GLU A 320 26.38 13.04 4.95
C GLU A 320 25.71 13.56 6.22
N LYS A 321 25.68 14.88 6.43
CA LYS A 321 24.97 15.50 7.55
C LYS A 321 23.47 15.22 7.50
N LEU A 322 22.84 15.33 6.34
CA LEU A 322 21.41 15.00 6.18
C LEU A 322 21.12 13.55 6.53
N ILE A 323 21.93 12.61 6.04
CA ILE A 323 21.77 11.18 6.36
C ILE A 323 21.99 10.94 7.87
N LYS A 324 23.07 11.44 8.47
CA LYS A 324 23.33 11.29 9.91
C LYS A 324 22.25 11.92 10.79
N ASN A 325 21.72 13.07 10.40
CA ASN A 325 20.66 13.77 11.12
C ASN A 325 19.29 13.12 10.92
N SER A 326 19.11 12.36 9.84
CA SER A 326 17.89 11.58 9.62
C SER A 326 17.66 10.57 10.74
N GLN A 327 18.72 10.10 11.43
CA GLN A 327 18.63 9.17 12.57
C GLN A 327 17.59 8.08 12.29
N LEU A 328 17.68 7.45 11.11
CA LEU A 328 16.72 6.43 10.76
C LEU A 328 16.80 5.33 11.83
N PRO A 329 15.65 4.82 12.33
CA PRO A 329 15.60 4.08 13.59
C PRO A 329 16.51 2.85 13.66
N TYR A 330 17.07 2.40 12.54
CA TYR A 330 17.75 1.13 12.30
C TYR A 330 19.26 1.26 12.11
N GLU A 331 19.76 2.49 12.02
CA GLU A 331 21.17 2.76 11.75
C GLU A 331 22.10 2.28 12.87
N LYS A 332 21.57 1.88 14.05
CA LYS A 332 22.37 1.70 15.27
C LYS A 332 22.15 0.43 16.08
N ASP A 333 20.95 -0.19 16.11
CA ASP A 333 20.75 -1.41 16.91
C ASP A 333 19.54 -2.29 16.51
N LYS A 334 19.49 -3.49 17.10
CA LYS A 334 18.41 -4.48 16.94
C LYS A 334 17.04 -3.96 17.41
N LYS A 335 17.00 -3.10 18.44
CA LYS A 335 15.75 -2.57 19.03
C LYS A 335 15.06 -1.60 18.09
N GLY A 336 15.85 -0.76 17.44
CA GLY A 336 15.42 0.08 16.34
C GLY A 336 14.79 -0.75 15.22
N THR A 337 15.41 -1.90 14.94
CA THR A 337 14.90 -2.83 13.93
C THR A 337 13.52 -3.41 14.25
N GLU A 338 13.33 -3.84 15.49
CA GLU A 338 12.06 -4.38 15.97
C GLU A 338 10.95 -3.31 15.96
N LYS A 339 11.24 -2.07 16.36
CA LYS A 339 10.24 -1.01 16.52
C LYS A 339 9.50 -0.64 15.24
N ALA A 340 10.19 -0.49 14.11
CA ALA A 340 9.47 -0.23 12.87
C ALA A 340 9.05 -1.49 12.11
N GLU A 341 9.50 -2.71 12.44
CA GLU A 341 8.74 -3.90 12.02
C GLU A 341 7.36 -3.92 12.71
N GLU A 342 7.31 -3.50 13.97
CA GLU A 342 6.05 -3.31 14.68
C GLU A 342 5.21 -2.18 14.06
N LYS A 343 5.81 -1.03 13.72
CA LYS A 343 5.10 0.02 12.97
C LYS A 343 4.54 -0.50 11.64
N TYR A 344 5.31 -1.28 10.88
CA TYR A 344 4.84 -1.89 9.62
C TYR A 344 3.62 -2.78 9.85
N LYS A 345 3.72 -3.70 10.82
CA LYS A 345 2.62 -4.62 11.16
C LYS A 345 1.38 -3.86 11.59
N ASN A 346 1.54 -2.83 12.42
CA ASN A 346 0.43 -2.02 12.87
C ASN A 346 -0.19 -1.19 11.74
N PHE A 347 0.61 -0.64 10.82
CA PHE A 347 0.09 0.01 9.62
C PHE A 347 -0.72 -0.99 8.78
N LYS A 348 -0.11 -2.12 8.41
CA LYS A 348 -0.75 -3.15 7.59
C LYS A 348 -2.06 -3.63 8.22
N ARG A 349 -2.06 -3.85 9.54
CA ARG A 349 -3.25 -4.24 10.28
C ARG A 349 -4.36 -3.19 10.20
N ASN A 350 -4.08 -1.94 10.57
CA ASN A 350 -5.10 -0.90 10.58
C ASN A 350 -5.59 -0.50 9.16
N PHE A 351 -4.79 -0.78 8.13
CA PHE A 351 -5.14 -0.53 6.74
C PHE A 351 -5.87 -1.70 6.07
N LEU A 352 -5.28 -2.89 6.05
CA LEU A 352 -5.81 -4.05 5.31
C LEU A 352 -6.88 -4.82 6.08
N GLU A 353 -6.76 -4.98 7.40
CA GLU A 353 -7.72 -5.81 8.15
C GLU A 353 -9.17 -5.32 7.97
N PRO A 354 -9.47 -4.01 8.04
CA PRO A 354 -10.82 -3.53 7.74
C PRO A 354 -11.27 -3.87 6.30
N ILE A 355 -10.35 -3.82 5.33
CA ILE A 355 -10.63 -4.10 3.91
C ILE A 355 -10.91 -5.59 3.72
N ASP A 356 -10.07 -6.46 4.29
CA ASP A 356 -10.22 -7.92 4.23
C ASP A 356 -11.57 -8.34 4.86
N ASN A 357 -11.91 -7.77 6.02
CA ASN A 357 -13.20 -8.00 6.68
C ASN A 357 -14.36 -7.52 5.80
N MET A 358 -14.26 -6.33 5.20
CA MET A 358 -15.29 -5.81 4.30
C MET A 358 -15.48 -6.71 3.08
N LYS A 359 -14.40 -7.21 2.49
CA LYS A 359 -14.44 -8.13 1.34
C LYS A 359 -15.13 -9.45 1.71
N GLN A 360 -14.79 -10.02 2.86
CA GLN A 360 -15.45 -11.22 3.37
C GLN A 360 -16.96 -10.99 3.56
N ILE A 361 -17.35 -9.87 4.17
CA ILE A 361 -18.76 -9.55 4.43
C ILE A 361 -19.56 -9.37 3.13
N ILE A 362 -18.95 -8.84 2.07
CA ILE A 362 -19.61 -8.73 0.76
C ILE A 362 -19.83 -10.11 0.16
N ASN A 363 -18.82 -10.99 0.21
CA ASN A 363 -18.98 -12.37 -0.24
C ASN A 363 -20.07 -13.10 0.55
N ASP A 364 -20.09 -12.95 1.88
CA ASP A 364 -21.13 -13.51 2.75
C ASP A 364 -22.52 -12.94 2.41
N THR A 365 -22.60 -11.66 2.04
CA THR A 365 -23.84 -11.01 1.61
C THR A 365 -24.35 -11.58 0.29
N VAL A 366 -23.46 -11.81 -0.68
CA VAL A 366 -23.78 -12.45 -1.97
C VAL A 366 -24.25 -13.88 -1.76
N LEU A 367 -23.56 -14.65 -0.90
CA LEU A 367 -23.95 -16.03 -0.56
C LEU A 367 -25.33 -16.07 0.10
N LEU A 368 -25.55 -15.24 1.13
CA LEU A 368 -26.82 -15.14 1.84
C LEU A 368 -27.98 -14.81 0.88
N ILE A 369 -27.76 -13.93 -0.09
CA ILE A 369 -28.73 -13.58 -1.14
C ILE A 369 -29.03 -14.78 -2.05
N ASN A 370 -28.01 -15.53 -2.43
CA ASN A 370 -28.17 -16.68 -3.34
C ASN A 370 -28.82 -17.87 -2.64
N GLU A 371 -28.59 -18.06 -1.34
CA GLU A 371 -29.23 -19.11 -0.54
C GLU A 371 -30.72 -18.85 -0.28
N TYR A 372 -31.13 -17.58 -0.25
CA TYR A 372 -32.53 -17.20 -0.07
C TYR A 372 -33.38 -17.32 -1.36
N LYS A 373 -32.74 -17.27 -2.54
CA LYS A 373 -33.40 -17.42 -3.85
C LYS A 373 -33.67 -18.88 -4.17
#